data_AF-A0AA37HP40-F1
#
_entry.id   AF-A0AA37HP40-F1
#
_cell.length_a   1.000
_cell.length_b   1.000
_cell.length_c   1.000
_cell.angle_alpha   90.00
_cell.angle_beta   90.00
_cell.angle_gamma   90.00
#
_symmetry.space_group_name_H-M   'P 1'
#
loop_
_entity.id
_entity.type
_entity.pdbx_description
1 polymer ?
#
loop_
_entity_poly.entity_id
_entity_poly.type
_entity_poly.pdbx_seq_one_letter_code
_entity_poly.pdbx_strand_id
1 'polypeptide(L)'
;MTNPATPLPTGGVSRISTGVPGLDAVLCGSLTPSRLYLQVGTPGTGKTTMALQFLREGAAGGELTLYVTLSETTEGFRAAATHG
;
A
#
# COMPACT_ATOMS: atom_id res chain seq x y z
N MET A 1 6.90 -14.76 30.65
CA MET A 1 5.95 -14.09 29.75
C MET A 1 6.62 -13.94 28.39
N THR A 2 6.70 -15.03 27.63
CA THR A 2 7.44 -15.11 26.35
C THR A 2 6.49 -14.76 25.21
N ASN A 3 6.78 -13.67 24.50
CA ASN A 3 6.17 -13.40 23.19
C ASN A 3 6.47 -14.60 22.28
N PRO A 4 5.48 -15.32 21.72
CA PRO A 4 5.75 -16.25 20.64
C PRO A 4 6.03 -15.40 19.42
N ALA A 5 7.29 -14.99 19.23
CA ALA A 5 7.72 -14.41 17.98
C ALA A 5 7.48 -15.46 16.89
N THR A 6 6.36 -15.33 16.18
CA THR A 6 6.06 -16.16 15.00
C THR A 6 7.27 -16.03 14.09
N PRO A 7 7.99 -17.12 13.79
CA PRO A 7 9.18 -17.05 12.96
C PRO A 7 8.77 -16.50 11.59
N LEU A 8 9.45 -15.43 11.14
CA LEU A 8 9.26 -14.90 9.79
C LEU A 8 9.55 -16.02 8.79
N PRO A 9 8.64 -16.30 7.84
CA PRO A 9 8.85 -17.36 6.85
C PRO A 9 10.14 -17.11 6.08
N THR A 10 11.10 -18.01 6.21
CA THR A 10 12.39 -18.02 5.48
C THR A 10 12.24 -18.83 4.20
N GLY A 11 11.22 -18.50 3.40
CA GLY A 11 11.05 -18.92 2.02
C GLY A 11 11.08 -17.66 1.15
N GLY A 12 11.50 -17.78 -0.12
CA GLY A 12 11.60 -16.64 -1.04
C GLY A 12 10.41 -15.69 -0.88
N VAL A 13 10.70 -14.48 -0.39
CA VAL A 13 9.66 -13.56 0.09
C VAL A 13 8.79 -13.16 -1.10
N SER A 14 7.52 -13.56 -1.12
CA SER A 14 6.56 -13.09 -2.12
C SER A 14 6.43 -11.57 -1.96
N ARG A 15 6.93 -10.82 -2.93
CA ARG A 15 6.97 -9.36 -2.88
C ARG A 15 5.60 -8.79 -3.26
N ILE A 16 5.18 -7.73 -2.58
CA ILE A 16 3.89 -7.06 -2.84
C ILE A 16 4.15 -5.89 -3.79
N SER A 17 3.49 -5.90 -4.95
CA SER A 17 3.54 -4.82 -5.93
C SER A 17 3.05 -3.50 -5.33
N THR A 18 3.69 -2.37 -5.65
CA THR A 18 3.16 -1.04 -5.28
C THR A 18 2.05 -0.57 -6.20
N GLY A 19 1.83 -1.25 -7.34
CA GLY A 19 1.01 -0.76 -8.45
C GLY A 19 1.71 0.29 -9.30
N VAL A 20 2.95 0.67 -8.96
CA VAL A 20 3.78 1.65 -9.68
C VAL A 20 5.09 0.99 -10.09
N PRO A 21 5.21 0.51 -11.34
CA PRO A 21 6.38 -0.27 -11.78
C PRO A 21 7.73 0.46 -11.57
N GLY A 22 7.75 1.78 -11.80
CA GLY A 22 8.94 2.59 -11.58
C GLY A 22 9.37 2.64 -10.11
N LEU A 23 8.41 2.65 -9.19
CA LEU A 23 8.69 2.62 -7.76
C LEU A 23 9.14 1.23 -7.30
N ASP A 24 8.53 0.17 -7.82
CA ASP A 24 8.94 -1.19 -7.53
C ASP A 24 10.40 -1.44 -7.90
N ALA A 25 10.85 -0.91 -9.04
CA ALA A 25 12.25 -0.95 -9.46
C ALA A 25 13.17 -0.22 -8.47
N VAL A 26 12.79 0.98 -8.03
CA VAL A 26 13.56 1.77 -7.03
C VAL A 26 13.63 1.05 -5.68
N LEU A 27 12.58 0.32 -5.30
CA LEU A 27 12.50 -0.45 -4.05
C LEU A 27 13.17 -1.84 -4.14
N CYS A 28 14.02 -2.08 -5.14
CA CYS A 28 14.69 -3.35 -5.40
C CYS A 28 13.70 -4.52 -5.60
N GLY A 29 12.63 -4.28 -6.35
CA GLY A 29 11.62 -5.27 -6.70
C GLY A 29 10.42 -5.31 -5.75
N SER A 30 9.88 -4.13 -5.38
CA SER A 30 8.64 -3.87 -4.62
C SER A 30 8.69 -4.00 -3.08
N LEU A 31 7.54 -4.18 -2.41
CA LEU A 31 7.43 -4.21 -0.96
C LEU A 31 7.58 -5.63 -0.39
N THR A 32 8.08 -5.72 0.82
CA THR A 32 8.14 -6.97 1.60
C THR A 32 6.87 -7.08 2.45
N PRO A 33 6.16 -8.22 2.42
CA PRO A 33 4.96 -8.46 3.21
C PRO A 33 5.22 -8.34 4.72
N SER A 34 4.15 -8.12 5.48
CA SER A 34 4.17 -8.02 6.94
C SER A 34 5.11 -6.91 7.47
N ARG A 35 5.16 -5.77 6.76
CA ARG A 35 5.93 -4.59 7.15
C ARG A 35 5.08 -3.33 7.09
N LEU A 36 5.47 -2.35 7.90
CA LEU A 36 4.92 -0.99 7.87
C LEU A 36 5.80 -0.11 6.98
N TYR A 37 5.16 0.61 6.06
CA TYR A 37 5.80 1.58 5.18
C TYR A 37 5.22 2.97 5.43
N LEU A 38 6.08 3.98 5.50
CA LEU A 38 5.69 5.38 5.68
C LEU A 38 6.13 6.19 4.47
N GLN A 39 5.16 6.83 3.80
CA GLN A 39 5.43 7.76 2.72
C GLN A 39 5.34 9.21 3.23
N VAL A 40 6.44 9.96 3.10
CA VAL A 40 6.53 11.36 3.54
C VAL A 40 6.78 12.25 2.33
N GLY A 41 6.15 13.41 2.28
CA GLY A 41 6.31 14.39 1.21
C GLY A 41 5.46 15.64 1.43
N THR A 42 5.78 16.73 0.75
CA THR A 42 5.03 17.99 0.82
C THR A 42 3.59 17.83 0.28
N PRO A 43 2.65 18.73 0.59
CA PRO A 43 1.32 18.71 -0.02
C PRO A 43 1.40 18.70 -1.55
N GLY A 44 0.55 17.92 -2.22
CA GLY A 44 0.54 17.79 -3.69
C GLY A 44 1.53 16.78 -4.29
N THR A 45 2.41 16.13 -3.50
CA THR A 45 3.37 15.14 -4.03
C THR A 45 2.77 13.77 -4.39
N GLY A 46 1.45 13.63 -4.40
CA GLY A 46 0.78 12.38 -4.80
C GLY A 46 0.75 11.25 -3.75
N LYS A 47 0.90 11.55 -2.46
CA LYS A 47 0.81 10.54 -1.37
C LYS A 47 -0.50 9.76 -1.40
N THR A 48 -1.62 10.48 -1.46
CA THR A 48 -2.96 9.86 -1.54
C THR A 48 -3.11 9.03 -2.81
N THR A 49 -2.65 9.55 -3.95
CA THR A 49 -2.69 8.84 -5.23
C THR A 49 -1.91 7.52 -5.16
N MET A 50 -0.70 7.54 -4.61
CA MET A 50 0.11 6.33 -4.46
C MET A 50 -0.53 5.33 -3.49
N ALA A 51 -1.07 5.79 -2.35
CA ALA A 51 -1.78 4.93 -1.41
C ALA A 51 -3.00 4.26 -2.08
N LEU A 52 -3.75 4.99 -2.89
CA LEU A 52 -4.90 4.45 -3.61
C LEU A 52 -4.51 3.47 -4.71
N GLN A 53 -3.42 3.73 -5.44
CA GLN A 53 -2.90 2.79 -6.43
C GLN A 53 -2.46 1.47 -5.79
N PHE A 54 -1.80 1.54 -4.64
CA PHE A 54 -1.42 0.36 -3.87
C PHE A 54 -2.64 -0.47 -3.44
N LEU A 55 -3.67 0.17 -2.89
CA LEU A 55 -4.90 -0.52 -2.49
C LEU A 55 -5.64 -1.10 -3.70
N ARG A 56 -5.69 -0.38 -4.82
CA ARG A 56 -6.30 -0.88 -6.07
C ARG A 56 -5.57 -2.12 -6.59
N GLU A 57 -4.25 -2.13 -6.56
CA GLU A 57 -3.44 -3.28 -6.97
C GLU A 57 -3.72 -4.50 -6.09
N GLY A 58 -3.73 -4.32 -4.75
CA GLY A 58 -4.08 -5.38 -3.81
C GLY A 58 -5.50 -5.92 -4.03
N ALA A 59 -6.48 -5.03 -4.21
CA ALA A 59 -7.87 -5.42 -4.49
C ALA A 59 -8.02 -6.16 -5.83
N ALA A 60 -7.28 -5.74 -6.88
CA ALA A 60 -7.25 -6.44 -8.17
C ALA A 60 -6.62 -7.83 -8.05
N GLY A 61 -5.67 -8.01 -7.12
CA GLY A 61 -5.10 -9.30 -6.72
C GLY A 61 -6.01 -10.15 -5.82
N GLY A 62 -7.20 -9.66 -5.45
CA GLY A 62 -8.14 -10.35 -4.57
C GLY A 62 -7.83 -10.20 -3.07
N GLU A 63 -6.94 -9.30 -2.69
CA GLU A 63 -6.64 -9.02 -1.28
C GLU A 63 -7.71 -8.11 -0.64
N LEU A 64 -7.94 -8.30 0.65
CA LEU A 64 -8.77 -7.39 1.43
C LEU A 64 -7.98 -6.13 1.77
N THR A 65 -8.46 -4.98 1.30
CA THR A 65 -7.77 -3.69 1.46
C THR A 65 -8.57 -2.71 2.34
N LEU A 66 -7.88 -1.93 3.18
CA LEU A 66 -8.48 -0.93 4.04
C LEU A 66 -7.80 0.43 3.86
N TYR A 67 -8.59 1.47 3.58
CA TYR A 67 -8.14 2.87 3.58
C TYR A 67 -8.69 3.58 4.82
N VAL A 68 -7.81 4.19 5.61
CA VAL A 68 -8.18 5.01 6.77
C VAL A 68 -7.56 6.39 6.60
N THR A 69 -8.39 7.43 6.67
CA THR A 69 -7.98 8.83 6.53
C THR A 69 -8.67 9.69 7.58
N LEU A 70 -7.99 10.74 8.04
CA LEU A 70 -8.50 11.71 9.02
C LEU A 70 -8.84 13.08 8.37
N SER A 71 -8.64 13.22 7.06
CA SER A 71 -8.72 14.51 6.36
C SER A 71 -9.73 14.56 5.22
N GLU A 72 -10.25 13.42 4.76
CA GLU A 72 -11.26 13.36 3.69
C GLU A 72 -12.63 12.96 4.25
N THR A 73 -13.69 13.66 3.79
CA THR A 73 -15.06 13.21 3.99
C THR A 73 -15.41 12.12 2.95
N THR A 74 -16.26 11.17 3.33
CA THR A 74 -16.66 10.01 2.50
C THR A 74 -17.16 10.40 1.10
N GLU A 75 -17.72 11.60 0.94
CA GLU A 75 -18.23 12.13 -0.34
C GLU A 75 -17.12 12.52 -1.32
N GLY A 76 -16.02 13.14 -0.85
CA GLY A 76 -14.89 13.50 -1.71
C GLY A 76 -14.15 12.29 -2.25
N PHE A 77 -14.08 11.22 -1.45
CA PHE A 77 -13.41 9.97 -1.83
C PHE A 77 -14.15 9.20 -2.92
N ARG A 78 -15.49 9.16 -2.87
CA ARG A 78 -16.30 8.49 -3.89
C ARG A 78 -16.12 9.11 -5.28
N ALA A 79 -16.03 10.44 -5.37
CA ALA A 79 -15.85 11.13 -6.64
C ALA A 79 -14.52 10.79 -7.33
N ALA A 80 -13.43 10.62 -6.58
CA ALA A 80 -12.14 10.22 -7.12
C ALA A 80 -12.11 8.76 -7.59
N ALA A 81 -12.97 7.90 -7.02
CA ALA A 81 -13.11 6.50 -7.42
C ALA A 81 -13.95 6.31 -8.71
N THR A 82 -14.84 7.25 -9.04
CA THR A 82 -15.70 7.18 -10.25
C THR A 82 -15.09 7.78 -11.51
N HIS A 83 -13.91 8.42 -11.42
CA HIS A 83 -13.22 9.03 -12.57
C HIS A 83 -11.85 8.40 -12.77
N GLY A 84 -11.87 7.10 -13.09
CA GLY A 84 -10.71 6.30 -13.53
C GLY A 84 -11.17 5.22 -14.49
#